data_AF-A0A957NHS9-F1
#
_entry.id   AF-A0A957NHS9-F1
#
_cell.length_a   1.000
_cell.length_b   1.000
_cell.length_c   1.000
_cell.angle_alpha   90.00
_cell.angle_beta   90.00
_cell.angle_gamma   90.00
#
_symmetry.space_group_name_H-M   'P 1'
#
loop_
_entity.id
_entity.type
_entity.pdbx_description
1 polymer ?
#
loop_
_entity_poly.entity_id
_entity_poly.type
_entity_poly.pdbx_seq_one_letter_code
_entity_poly.pdbx_strand_id
1 'polypeptide(L)'
;MSQANADASKQMMKALLWAGIEGYCPLWQALWEVNAVLPDVSEQDRWEATRQLVQSLVARGAIQLLWYMPLDGEKSARVVERADAQPLISQAESWVVRPWEQETVGYVTTDKGEALYRSLFDTAP
;
A
#
# COMPACT_ATOMS: atom_id res chain seq x y z
N MET A 1 -11.74 -20.01 5.42
CA MET A 1 -10.61 -19.54 4.59
C MET A 1 -9.69 -20.73 4.36
N SER A 2 -9.27 -21.00 3.12
CA SER A 2 -8.28 -22.04 2.82
C SER A 2 -6.87 -21.57 3.22
N GLN A 3 -5.95 -22.50 3.44
CA GLN A 3 -4.53 -22.22 3.69
C GLN A 3 -3.93 -21.32 2.59
N ALA A 4 -4.25 -21.61 1.33
CA ALA A 4 -3.81 -20.82 0.18
C ALA A 4 -4.24 -19.34 0.24
N ASN A 5 -5.45 -19.06 0.73
CA ASN A 5 -5.94 -17.68 0.86
C ASN A 5 -5.23 -16.92 2.00
N ALA A 6 -4.85 -17.62 3.07
CA ALA A 6 -4.08 -17.04 4.17
C ALA A 6 -2.64 -16.72 3.72
N ASP A 7 -2.02 -17.62 2.96
CA ASP A 7 -0.67 -17.42 2.42
C ASP A 7 -0.63 -16.26 1.42
N ALA A 8 -1.60 -16.18 0.49
CA ALA A 8 -1.75 -15.06 -0.43
C ALA A 8 -1.86 -13.72 0.30
N SER A 9 -2.74 -13.63 1.30
CA SER A 9 -2.94 -12.42 2.10
C SER A 9 -1.67 -12.00 2.84
N LYS A 10 -0.92 -12.97 3.37
CA LYS A 10 0.37 -12.75 4.03
C LYS A 10 1.42 -12.22 3.06
N GLN A 11 1.49 -12.77 1.84
CA GLN A 11 2.44 -12.31 0.82
C GLN A 11 2.13 -10.90 0.32
N MET A 12 0.85 -10.58 0.08
CA MET A 12 0.44 -9.21 -0.26
C MET A 12 0.83 -8.23 0.85
N MET A 13 0.59 -8.57 2.12
CA MET A 13 0.96 -7.71 3.25
C MET A 13 2.47 -7.49 3.33
N LYS A 14 3.28 -8.52 3.08
CA LYS A 14 4.74 -8.40 2.99
C LYS A 14 5.14 -7.44 1.87
N ALA A 15 4.60 -7.62 0.68
CA ALA A 15 4.94 -6.80 -0.49
C ALA A 15 4.62 -5.32 -0.25
N LEU A 16 3.41 -5.01 0.22
CA LEU A 16 3.00 -3.62 0.48
C LEU A 16 3.82 -2.97 1.61
N LEU A 17 4.00 -3.68 2.74
CA LEU A 17 4.78 -3.11 3.84
C LEU A 17 6.24 -2.90 3.43
N TRP A 18 6.84 -3.83 2.68
CA TRP A 18 8.21 -3.69 2.19
C TRP A 18 8.35 -2.50 1.24
N ALA A 19 7.43 -2.33 0.28
CA ALA A 19 7.46 -1.20 -0.64
C ALA A 19 7.43 0.16 0.08
N GLY A 20 6.66 0.27 1.18
CA GLY A 20 6.65 1.45 2.03
C GLY A 20 7.85 1.59 2.99
N ILE A 21 8.62 0.52 3.23
CA ILE A 21 9.88 0.55 4.01
C ILE A 21 11.03 1.02 3.15
N GLU A 22 11.08 0.59 1.89
CA GLU A 22 12.10 1.03 0.93
C GLU A 22 11.96 2.50 0.54
N GLY A 23 10.77 3.08 0.77
CA GLY A 23 10.53 4.50 0.64
C GLY A 23 9.05 4.82 0.42
N TYR A 24 8.79 5.95 -0.21
CA TYR A 24 7.45 6.33 -0.61
C TYR A 24 6.92 5.40 -1.73
N CYS A 25 5.79 4.75 -1.48
CA CYS A 25 5.11 3.88 -2.44
C CYS A 25 3.78 4.53 -2.91
N PRO A 26 3.68 4.99 -4.17
CA PRO A 26 2.42 5.44 -4.76
C PRO A 26 1.36 4.33 -4.73
N LEU A 27 0.07 4.69 -4.59
CA LEU A 27 -1.00 3.68 -4.57
C LEU A 27 -1.07 2.87 -5.88
N TRP A 28 -0.82 3.49 -7.03
CA TRP A 28 -0.75 2.76 -8.30
C TRP A 28 0.39 1.72 -8.33
N GLN A 29 1.51 1.99 -7.64
CA GLN A 29 2.64 1.06 -7.56
C GLN A 29 2.32 -0.10 -6.62
N ALA A 30 1.59 0.16 -5.54
CA ALA A 30 1.10 -0.87 -4.62
C ALA A 30 0.31 -1.98 -5.35
N LEU A 31 -0.47 -1.59 -6.36
CA LEU A 31 -1.18 -2.55 -7.22
C LEU A 31 -0.21 -3.40 -8.05
N TRP A 32 0.91 -2.84 -8.53
CA TRP A 32 1.93 -3.60 -9.26
C TRP A 32 2.59 -4.64 -8.36
N GLU A 33 2.87 -4.29 -7.10
CA GLU A 33 3.40 -5.24 -6.12
C GLU A 33 2.43 -6.42 -5.92
N VAL A 34 1.12 -6.14 -5.82
CA VAL A 34 0.10 -7.20 -5.69
C VAL A 34 -0.08 -8.01 -6.98
N ASN A 35 0.05 -7.38 -8.15
CA ASN A 35 0.02 -8.07 -9.43
C ASN A 35 1.13 -9.12 -9.55
N ALA A 36 2.32 -8.83 -9.01
CA ALA A 36 3.43 -9.78 -8.97
C ALA A 36 3.17 -10.96 -8.01
N VAL A 37 2.42 -10.75 -6.93
CA VAL A 37 2.07 -11.79 -5.94
C VAL A 37 0.93 -12.70 -6.42
N LEU A 38 -0.05 -12.15 -7.16
CA LEU A 38 -1.27 -12.85 -7.56
C LEU A 38 -1.50 -12.81 -9.09
N PRO A 39 -0.59 -13.34 -9.92
CA PRO A 39 -0.67 -13.19 -11.38
C PRO A 39 -1.94 -13.78 -12.00
N ASP A 40 -2.48 -14.86 -11.41
CA ASP A 40 -3.63 -15.60 -11.96
C ASP A 40 -5.00 -15.07 -11.52
N VAL A 41 -5.04 -14.07 -10.64
CA VAL A 41 -6.29 -13.44 -10.18
C VAL A 41 -6.76 -12.42 -11.24
N SER A 42 -8.05 -12.09 -11.28
CA SER A 42 -8.51 -11.03 -12.19
C SER A 42 -7.96 -9.66 -11.77
N GLU A 43 -7.80 -8.74 -12.73
CA GLU A 43 -7.32 -7.38 -12.41
C GLU A 43 -8.25 -6.67 -11.42
N GLN A 44 -9.56 -6.80 -11.61
CA GLN A 44 -10.57 -6.20 -10.74
C GLN A 44 -10.47 -6.74 -9.30
N ASP A 45 -10.31 -8.05 -9.14
CA ASP A 45 -10.18 -8.68 -7.82
C ASP A 45 -8.87 -8.30 -7.14
N ARG A 46 -7.76 -8.19 -7.89
CA ARG A 46 -6.49 -7.69 -7.36
C ARG A 46 -6.59 -6.24 -6.92
N TRP A 47 -7.24 -5.39 -7.71
CA TRP A 47 -7.45 -3.99 -7.34
C TRP A 47 -8.24 -3.89 -6.03
N GLU A 48 -9.36 -4.60 -5.93
CA GLU A 48 -10.19 -4.58 -4.73
C GLU A 48 -9.46 -5.15 -3.51
N ALA A 49 -8.72 -6.24 -3.66
CA ALA A 49 -7.91 -6.82 -2.59
C ALA A 49 -6.80 -5.86 -2.12
N THR A 50 -6.11 -5.19 -3.06
CA THR A 50 -5.09 -4.18 -2.75
C THR A 50 -5.71 -3.02 -1.99
N ARG A 51 -6.83 -2.49 -2.48
CA ARG A 51 -7.57 -1.38 -1.88
C ARG A 51 -7.99 -1.69 -0.44
N GLN A 52 -8.60 -2.85 -0.22
CA GLN A 52 -9.02 -3.31 1.10
C GLN A 52 -7.83 -3.49 2.05
N LEU A 53 -6.71 -4.03 1.57
CA LEU A 53 -5.51 -4.22 2.38
C LEU A 53 -4.87 -2.88 2.76
N VAL A 54 -4.72 -1.95 1.82
CA VAL A 54 -4.24 -0.58 2.10
C VAL A 54 -5.14 0.11 3.12
N GLN A 55 -6.46 0.05 2.95
CA GLN A 55 -7.42 0.60 3.91
C GLN A 55 -7.24 0.01 5.31
N SER A 56 -7.06 -1.31 5.40
CA SER A 56 -6.81 -2.00 6.67
C SER A 56 -5.50 -1.58 7.32
N LEU A 57 -4.42 -1.46 6.54
CA LEU A 57 -3.11 -1.03 7.04
C LEU A 57 -3.13 0.43 7.53
N VAL A 58 -3.82 1.33 6.82
CA VAL A 58 -4.06 2.71 7.29
C VAL A 58 -4.86 2.71 8.59
N ALA A 59 -5.97 1.97 8.65
CA ALA A 59 -6.81 1.91 9.84
C ALA A 59 -6.05 1.38 11.07
N ARG A 60 -5.10 0.47 10.85
CA ARG A 60 -4.20 -0.08 11.90
C ARG A 60 -3.04 0.85 12.23
N GLY A 61 -2.81 1.93 11.48
CA GLY A 61 -1.65 2.81 11.61
C GLY A 61 -0.34 2.14 11.21
N ALA A 62 -0.39 1.09 10.39
CA ALA A 62 0.79 0.39 9.87
C ALA A 62 1.42 1.13 8.68
N ILE A 63 0.62 1.91 7.96
CA ILE A 63 1.10 2.81 6.90
C ILE A 63 0.49 4.20 7.10
N GLN A 64 1.19 5.23 6.64
CA GLN A 64 0.75 6.62 6.65
C GLN A 64 0.59 7.09 5.20
N LEU A 65 -0.59 7.59 4.83
CA LEU A 65 -0.78 8.18 3.52
C LEU A 65 -0.15 9.57 3.43
N LEU A 66 0.44 9.86 2.29
CA LEU A 66 1.10 11.13 1.97
C LEU A 66 0.69 11.59 0.56
N TRP A 67 0.54 12.89 0.40
CA TRP A 67 0.68 13.54 -0.90
C TRP A 67 2.15 13.75 -1.20
N TYR A 68 2.56 13.48 -2.44
CA TYR A 68 3.93 13.65 -2.89
C TYR A 68 3.96 14.23 -4.30
N MET A 69 4.80 15.23 -4.51
CA MET A 69 5.11 15.78 -5.83
C MET A 69 6.53 15.39 -6.23
N PRO A 70 6.71 14.47 -7.20
CA PRO A 70 8.03 13.96 -7.57
C PRO A 70 9.03 15.05 -7.95
N LEU A 71 8.57 16.11 -8.62
CA LEU A 71 9.40 17.23 -9.06
C LEU A 71 10.09 17.99 -7.92
N ASP A 72 9.43 18.11 -6.77
CA ASP A 72 9.89 18.89 -5.63
C ASP A 72 10.67 18.03 -4.61
N GLY A 73 10.79 16.73 -4.88
CA GLY A 73 11.45 15.75 -4.02
C GLY A 73 10.77 15.58 -2.65
N GLU A 74 11.48 14.97 -1.70
CA GLU A 74 10.97 14.62 -0.36
C GLU A 74 10.37 15.80 0.42
N LYS A 75 10.77 17.04 0.11
CA LYS A 75 10.28 18.25 0.78
C LYS A 75 8.81 18.55 0.48
N SER A 76 8.25 17.96 -0.57
CA SER A 76 6.84 18.10 -0.93
C SER A 76 5.91 17.15 -0.18
N ALA A 77 6.47 16.18 0.55
CA ALA A 77 5.68 15.15 1.21
C ALA A 77 4.77 15.77 2.28
N ARG A 78 3.46 15.62 2.11
CA ARG A 78 2.46 16.17 3.03
C ARG A 78 1.54 15.08 3.53
N VAL A 79 1.43 14.98 4.85
CA VAL A 79 0.60 13.97 5.50
C VAL A 79 -0.86 14.14 5.07
N VAL A 80 -1.48 13.02 4.67
CA VAL A 80 -2.93 12.92 4.48
C VAL A 80 -3.55 12.69 5.85
N GLU A 81 -4.46 13.57 6.23
CA GLU A 81 -5.19 13.45 7.48
C GLU A 81 -6.05 12.18 7.49
N ARG A 82 -6.22 11.59 8.67
CA ARG A 82 -6.94 10.32 8.80
C ARG A 82 -8.38 10.38 8.26
N ALA A 83 -9.04 11.53 8.40
CA ALA A 83 -10.39 11.76 7.88
C ALA A 83 -10.46 11.72 6.34
N ASP A 84 -9.36 12.08 5.67
CA ASP A 84 -9.28 12.18 4.20
C ASP A 84 -8.74 10.91 3.55
N ALA A 85 -8.13 10.02 4.33
CA ALA A 85 -7.49 8.82 3.80
C ALA A 85 -8.46 7.86 3.09
N GLN A 86 -9.64 7.62 3.69
CA GLN A 86 -10.62 6.68 3.15
C GLN A 86 -11.21 7.13 1.80
N PRO A 87 -11.63 8.39 1.62
CA PRO A 87 -11.99 8.92 0.31
C PRO A 87 -10.91 8.70 -0.75
N LEU A 88 -9.64 8.98 -0.43
CA LEU A 88 -8.55 8.86 -1.39
C LEU A 88 -8.31 7.41 -1.80
N ILE A 89 -8.31 6.47 -0.85
CA ILE A 89 -8.16 5.04 -1.16
C ILE A 89 -9.31 4.53 -2.04
N SER A 90 -10.50 5.09 -1.90
CA SER A 90 -11.69 4.62 -2.62
C SER A 90 -11.83 5.20 -4.03
N GLN A 91 -11.14 6.29 -4.34
CA GLN A 91 -11.18 6.95 -5.64
C GLN A 91 -10.27 6.26 -6.66
N ALA A 92 -10.81 5.88 -7.82
CA ALA A 92 -10.04 5.24 -8.88
C ALA A 92 -8.88 6.12 -9.36
N GLU A 93 -9.05 7.44 -9.31
CA GLU A 93 -8.05 8.45 -9.70
C GLU A 93 -6.80 8.45 -8.80
N SER A 94 -6.86 7.84 -7.62
CA SER A 94 -5.70 7.66 -6.75
C SER A 94 -4.82 6.49 -7.17
N TRP A 95 -5.36 5.58 -7.99
CA TRP A 95 -4.72 4.33 -8.42
C TRP A 95 -4.18 4.38 -9.86
N VAL A 96 -4.22 5.55 -10.49
CA VAL A 96 -3.66 5.75 -11.84
C VAL A 96 -2.27 6.36 -11.75
N VAL A 97 -1.40 5.96 -12.68
CA VAL A 97 -0.10 6.60 -12.87
C VAL A 97 -0.32 8.04 -13.29
N ARG A 98 0.34 8.98 -12.61
CA ARG A 98 0.27 10.41 -12.92
C ARG A 98 1.57 10.92 -13.52
N PRO A 99 1.52 12.00 -14.34
CA PRO A 99 2.71 12.73 -14.73
C PRO A 99 3.52 13.20 -13.51
N TRP A 100 4.82 13.34 -13.68
CA TRP A 100 5.79 13.68 -12.63
C TRP A 100 5.60 15.11 -12.07
N GLU A 101 4.88 15.96 -12.81
CA GLU A 101 4.50 17.32 -12.44
C GLU A 101 3.21 17.39 -11.61
N GLN A 102 2.53 16.25 -11.40
CA GLN A 102 1.30 16.20 -10.61
C GLN A 102 1.54 15.52 -9.26
N GLU A 103 0.81 15.99 -8.24
CA GLU A 103 0.76 15.28 -6.97
C GLU A 103 0.15 13.89 -7.15
N THR A 104 0.74 12.93 -6.46
CA THR A 104 0.23 11.57 -6.34
C THR A 104 0.06 11.24 -4.86
N VAL A 105 -0.89 10.34 -4.58
CA VAL A 105 -1.07 9.80 -3.23
C VAL A 105 -0.38 8.45 -3.14
N GLY A 106 0.27 8.23 -2.01
CA GLY A 106 1.00 7.01 -1.71
C GLY A 106 1.14 6.87 -0.21
N TYR A 107 2.04 6.00 0.20
CA TYR A 107 2.28 5.74 1.61
C TYR A 107 3.73 5.46 1.91
N VAL A 108 4.05 5.63 3.18
CA VAL A 108 5.24 5.07 3.81
C VAL A 108 4.81 4.10 4.90
N THR A 109 5.65 3.12 5.17
CA THR A 109 5.45 2.22 6.30
C THR A 109 5.87 2.91 7.59
N THR A 110 5.05 2.83 8.63
CA THR A 110 5.37 3.39 9.95
C THR A 110 6.20 2.40 10.75
N ASP A 111 6.79 2.82 11.89
CA ASP A 111 7.43 1.91 12.85
C ASP A 111 6.52 0.74 13.25
N LYS A 112 5.22 0.98 13.37
CA LYS A 112 4.22 -0.06 13.65
C LYS A 112 4.05 -1.02 12.48
N GLY A 113 4.11 -0.52 11.25
CA GLY A 113 4.09 -1.34 10.05
C GLY A 113 5.37 -2.15 9.87
N GLU A 114 6.53 -1.61 10.21
CA GLU A 114 7.79 -2.36 10.24
C GLU A 114 7.75 -3.50 11.24
N ALA A 115 7.27 -3.24 12.46
CA ALA A 115 7.08 -4.28 13.47
C ALA A 115 6.12 -5.36 12.97
N LEU A 116 5.02 -4.95 12.33
CA LEU A 116 4.08 -5.87 11.68
C LEU A 116 4.78 -6.70 10.60
N TYR A 117 5.55 -6.08 9.71
CA TYR A 117 6.29 -6.77 8.64
C TYR A 117 7.22 -7.86 9.20
N ARG A 118 8.03 -7.53 10.21
CA ARG A 118 8.95 -8.48 10.86
C ARG A 118 8.19 -9.67 11.45
N SER A 119 7.04 -9.44 12.09
CA SER A 119 6.21 -10.52 12.65
C SER A 119 5.67 -11.51 11.61
N LEU A 120 5.65 -11.13 10.32
CA LEU A 120 5.24 -12.03 9.23
C LEU A 120 6.32 -13.09 8.89
N PHE A 121 7.52 -12.98 9.48
CA PHE A 121 8.60 -13.97 9.35
C PHE A 121 8.74 -14.83 10.60
N ASP A 122 8.31 -14.34 11.76
CA ASP A 122 8.39 -15.00 13.07
C ASP A 122 7.41 -16.18 13.26
N THR A 123 6.84 -16.70 12.17
CA THR A 123 6.21 -18.03 12.19
C THR A 123 7.29 -19.10 12.28
N ALA A 124 7.81 -19.30 13.49
CA ALA A 124 8.44 -20.56 13.88
C ALA A 124 7.39 -21.70 13.84
N PRO A 125 7.80 -22.94 13.49
CA PRO A 125 6.91 -24.10 13.35
C PRO A 125 6.13 -24.45 14.62
#